data_AF-A0A5D2XGE1-F1
#
_entry.id   AF-A0A5D2XGE1-F1
#
_cell.length_a   1.000
_cell.length_b   1.000
_cell.length_c   1.000
_cell.angle_alpha   90.00
_cell.angle_beta   90.00
_cell.angle_gamma   90.00
#
_symmetry.space_group_name_H-M   'P 1'
#
loop_
_entity.id
_entity.type
_entity.pdbx_description
1 polymer ?
#
loop_
_entity_poly.entity_id
_entity_poly.type
_entity_poly.pdbx_seq_one_letter_code
_entity_poly.pdbx_strand_id
1 'polypeptide(L)'
;MFYHGEDKVGSKAIPSFYQGKDKTHQVIDQMDVETRFWTVLRKAILNATAELRVDLSTKIRYNTWGIKSKQHGINREGKIPIGKDGKISNKKKKVKLRHASKKWKQRSTRFLLST
;
A
#
# COMPACT_ATOMS: atom_id res chain seq x y z
N MET A 1 3.42 0.56 0.28
CA MET A 1 3.76 2.00 0.34
C MET A 1 2.51 2.77 0.70
N PHE A 2 2.66 3.87 1.44
CA PHE A 2 1.56 4.74 1.87
C PHE A 2 1.78 6.14 1.33
N TYR A 3 0.70 6.78 0.90
CA TYR A 3 0.72 8.11 0.31
C TYR A 3 -0.40 8.99 0.89
N HIS A 4 -0.16 10.30 0.90
CA HIS A 4 -1.19 11.30 1.10
C HIS A 4 -1.13 12.28 -0.07
N GLY A 5 -2.19 12.33 -0.89
CA GLY A 5 -2.11 13.02 -2.18
C GLY A 5 -1.09 12.34 -3.10
N GLU A 6 -0.05 13.08 -3.50
CA GLU A 6 1.08 12.58 -4.30
C GLU A 6 2.31 12.21 -3.44
N ASP A 7 2.35 12.68 -2.19
CA ASP A 7 3.48 12.52 -1.29
C ASP A 7 3.52 11.12 -0.69
N LYS A 8 4.70 10.49 -0.72
CA LYS A 8 4.96 9.22 -0.04
C LYS A 8 5.16 9.50 1.44
N VAL A 9 4.19 9.11 2.28
CA VAL A 9 4.26 9.29 3.74
C VAL A 9 5.05 8.19 4.43
N GLY A 10 5.19 7.03 3.79
CA GLY A 10 6.07 5.98 4.29
C GLY A 10 5.97 4.67 3.50
N SER A 11 6.82 3.72 3.88
CA SER A 11 6.83 2.39 3.29
C SER A 11 7.33 1.36 4.28
N LYS A 12 6.74 0.16 4.19
CA LYS A 12 7.19 -1.01 4.91
C LYS A 12 7.28 -2.19 3.96
N ALA A 13 8.33 -2.98 4.11
CA ALA A 13 8.50 -4.23 3.38
C ALA A 13 8.00 -5.39 4.26
N ILE A 14 7.14 -6.23 3.69
CA ILE A 14 6.76 -7.50 4.31
C ILE A 14 7.81 -8.54 3.86
N PRO A 15 8.52 -9.22 4.78
CA PRO A 15 9.47 -10.26 4.41
C PRO A 15 8.83 -11.37 3.57
N SER A 16 9.62 -12.11 2.80
CA SER A 16 9.12 -13.29 2.12
C SER A 16 8.67 -14.34 3.13
N PHE A 17 7.55 -15.00 2.87
CA PHE A 17 7.03 -16.06 3.71
C PHE A 17 6.35 -17.13 2.87
N TYR A 18 6.28 -18.34 3.41
CA TYR A 18 5.49 -19.41 2.82
C TYR A 18 4.04 -19.29 3.27
N GLN A 19 3.12 -19.28 2.32
CA GLN A 19 1.68 -19.33 2.57
C GLN A 19 1.15 -20.69 2.12
N GLY A 20 0.74 -21.52 3.08
CA GLY A 20 0.11 -22.81 2.79
C GLY A 20 -1.23 -22.63 2.08
N LYS A 21 -1.69 -23.70 1.40
CA LYS A 21 -3.00 -23.73 0.74
C LYS A 21 -4.11 -23.35 1.74
N ASP A 22 -4.99 -22.44 1.33
CA ASP A 22 -6.14 -21.94 2.11
C ASP A 22 -5.79 -21.29 3.46
N LYS A 23 -4.50 -21.01 3.72
CA LYS A 23 -4.06 -20.30 4.92
C LYS A 23 -3.99 -18.80 4.65
N THR A 24 -4.40 -18.00 5.63
CA THR A 24 -4.25 -16.54 5.60
C THR A 24 -3.14 -16.13 6.55
N HIS A 25 -2.15 -15.39 6.04
CA HIS A 25 -1.12 -14.77 6.85
C HIS A 25 -1.53 -13.32 7.19
N GLN A 26 -1.53 -12.97 8.47
CA GLN A 26 -1.82 -11.60 8.92
C GLN A 26 -0.53 -10.94 9.37
N VAL A 27 -0.31 -9.70 8.90
CA VAL A 27 0.83 -8.88 9.29
C VAL A 27 0.27 -7.65 10.01
N ILE A 28 0.67 -7.48 11.26
CA ILE A 28 0.41 -6.26 12.03
C ILE A 28 1.75 -5.55 12.16
N ASP A 29 1.79 -4.30 11.74
CA ASP A 29 3.02 -3.52 11.76
C ASP A 29 2.69 -2.05 12.04
N GLN A 30 3.69 -1.35 12.57
CA GLN A 30 3.66 0.08 12.78
C GLN A 30 4.64 0.73 11.79
N MET A 31 4.27 1.91 11.33
CA MET A 31 5.09 2.67 10.39
C MET A 31 5.19 4.09 10.89
N ASP A 32 6.43 4.55 11.03
CA ASP A 32 6.70 5.95 11.29
C ASP A 32 6.51 6.77 10.02
N VAL A 33 5.81 7.89 10.16
CA VAL A 33 5.67 8.87 9.09
C VAL A 33 6.86 9.81 9.18
N GLU A 34 7.52 10.05 8.06
CA GLU A 34 8.63 11.00 7.99
C GLU A 34 8.16 12.39 8.43
N THR A 35 8.93 13.03 9.32
CA THR A 35 8.56 14.27 10.02
C THR A 35 8.08 15.38 9.07
N ARG A 36 8.69 15.46 7.88
CA ARG A 36 8.34 16.46 6.86
C ARG A 36 6.88 16.35 6.41
N PHE A 37 6.36 15.13 6.27
CA PHE A 37 4.99 14.89 5.80
C PHE A 37 3.98 14.85 6.96
N TRP A 38 4.46 14.67 8.20
CA TRP A 38 3.60 14.58 9.37
C TRP A 38 2.78 15.84 9.61
N THR A 39 3.37 17.03 9.46
CA THR A 39 2.66 18.31 9.66
C THR A 39 1.48 18.48 8.71
N VAL A 40 1.68 18.14 7.43
CA VAL A 40 0.64 18.23 6.39
C VAL A 40 -0.46 17.21 6.67
N LEU A 41 -0.08 15.96 6.92
CA LEU A 41 -1.03 14.89 7.24
C LEU A 41 -1.84 15.22 8.50
N ARG A 42 -1.19 15.71 9.55
CA ARG A 42 -1.85 16.11 10.81
C ARG A 42 -2.86 17.24 10.58
N LYS A 43 -2.52 18.24 9.77
CA LYS A 43 -3.46 19.31 9.39
C LYS A 43 -4.68 18.76 8.65
N ALA A 44 -4.48 17.83 7.70
CA ALA A 44 -5.56 17.18 6.98
C ALA A 44 -6.46 16.32 7.90
N ILE A 45 -5.87 15.63 8.88
CA ILE A 45 -6.60 14.84 9.89
C ILE A 45 -7.48 15.75 10.74
N LEU A 46 -6.92 16.85 11.29
CA LEU A 46 -7.67 17.82 12.10
C LEU A 46 -8.86 18.41 11.32
N ASN A 47 -8.69 18.58 10.01
CA ASN A 47 -9.74 19.08 9.11
C ASN A 47 -10.72 18.00 8.59
N ALA A 48 -10.56 16.73 8.99
CA ALA A 48 -11.35 15.58 8.49
C ALA A 48 -11.26 15.32 6.98
N THR A 49 -10.22 15.83 6.31
CA THR A 49 -10.04 15.71 4.86
C THR A 49 -8.92 14.74 4.49
N ALA A 50 -8.31 14.07 5.48
CA ALA A 50 -7.23 13.13 5.26
C ALA A 50 -7.71 11.86 4.53
N GLU A 51 -7.20 11.66 3.32
CA GLU A 51 -7.24 10.38 2.59
C GLU A 51 -5.82 9.83 2.50
N LEU A 52 -5.60 8.62 3.01
CA LEU A 52 -4.38 7.85 2.80
C LEU A 52 -4.59 6.88 1.65
N ARG A 53 -3.62 6.80 0.74
CA ARG A 53 -3.57 5.78 -0.31
C ARG A 53 -2.55 4.74 0.07
N VAL A 54 -2.91 3.48 -0.14
CA VAL A 54 -2.02 2.34 0.12
C VAL A 54 -1.81 1.61 -1.18
N ASP A 55 -0.56 1.30 -1.47
CA ASP A 55 -0.16 0.39 -2.55
C ASP A 55 0.60 -0.81 -1.95
N LEU A 56 0.22 -2.00 -2.38
CA LEU A 56 0.85 -3.27 -2.05
C LEU A 56 1.29 -3.93 -3.35
N SER A 57 2.60 -3.88 -3.60
CA SER A 57 3.26 -4.60 -4.68
C SER A 57 3.97 -5.83 -4.11
N THR A 58 3.68 -7.00 -4.67
CA THR A 58 4.28 -8.27 -4.26
C THR A 58 4.46 -9.21 -5.45
N LYS A 59 5.28 -10.25 -5.27
CA LYS A 59 5.42 -11.36 -6.21
C LYS A 59 5.16 -12.66 -5.48
N ILE A 60 4.23 -13.46 -6.00
CA ILE A 60 3.92 -14.79 -5.47
C ILE A 60 4.59 -15.84 -6.36
N ARG A 61 5.31 -16.77 -5.74
CA ARG A 61 5.87 -17.94 -6.41
C ARG A 61 4.99 -19.15 -6.11
N TYR A 62 4.48 -19.80 -7.15
CA TYR A 62 3.78 -21.08 -7.02
C TYR A 62 4.77 -22.22 -7.26
N ASN A 63 4.91 -23.09 -6.26
CA ASN A 63 5.71 -24.30 -6.34
C ASN A 63 4.76 -25.48 -6.57
N THR A 64 4.85 -26.08 -7.75
CA THR A 64 4.10 -27.29 -8.11
C THR A 64 5.11 -28.37 -8.45
N TRP A 65 4.98 -29.55 -7.85
CA TRP A 65 5.88 -30.66 -8.13
C TRP A 65 5.70 -31.14 -9.59
N GLY A 66 6.80 -31.38 -10.30
CA GLY A 66 6.79 -31.89 -11.68
C GLY A 66 6.56 -30.82 -12.75
N ILE A 67 6.34 -29.55 -12.35
CA ILE A 67 6.15 -28.42 -13.27
C ILE A 67 7.08 -27.28 -12.86
N LYS A 68 7.63 -26.56 -13.85
CA LYS A 68 8.46 -25.38 -13.62
C LYS A 68 7.71 -24.35 -12.76
N SER A 69 8.32 -23.93 -11.64
CA SER A 69 7.75 -22.89 -10.78
C SER A 69 7.51 -21.59 -11.55
N LYS A 70 6.38 -20.91 -11.29
CA LYS A 70 6.03 -19.63 -11.91
C LYS A 70 5.95 -18.52 -10.86
N GLN A 71 6.37 -17.32 -11.24
CA GLN A 71 6.23 -16.11 -10.42
C GLN A 71 5.16 -15.20 -11.01
N HIS A 72 4.26 -14.70 -10.17
CA HIS A 72 3.20 -13.77 -10.56
C HIS A 72 3.30 -12.49 -9.74
N GLY A 73 3.45 -11.36 -10.42
CA GLY A 73 3.37 -10.04 -9.80
C GLY A 73 1.93 -9.68 -9.47
N ILE A 74 1.70 -9.13 -8.29
CA ILE A 74 0.41 -8.66 -7.82
C ILE A 74 0.59 -7.24 -7.28
N ASN A 75 -0.15 -6.30 -7.85
CA ASN A 75 -0.23 -4.92 -7.37
C ASN A 75 -1.67 -4.62 -6.94
N ARG A 76 -1.81 -4.12 -5.73
CA ARG A 76 -3.11 -3.83 -5.11
C ARG A 76 -3.08 -2.46 -4.46
N GLU A 77 -4.12 -1.68 -4.68
CA GLU A 77 -4.23 -0.34 -4.11
C GLU A 77 -5.55 -0.13 -3.36
N GLY A 78 -5.57 0.85 -2.47
CA GLY A 78 -6.75 1.21 -1.71
C GLY A 78 -6.70 2.62 -1.15
N LYS A 79 -7.88 3.19 -0.93
CA LYS A 79 -8.05 4.49 -0.28
C LYS A 79 -8.58 4.26 1.13
N ILE A 80 -7.94 4.89 2.10
CA ILE A 80 -8.26 4.80 3.52
C ILE A 80 -8.62 6.22 3.98
N PRO A 81 -9.92 6.52 4.13
CA PRO A 81 -10.34 7.80 4.67
C PRO A 81 -10.08 7.81 6.19
N ILE A 82 -9.51 8.90 6.68
CA ILE A 82 -9.16 9.09 8.09
C ILE A 82 -10.06 10.17 8.69
N GLY A 83 -10.63 9.87 9.85
CA GLY A 83 -11.48 10.79 10.61
C GLY A 83 -10.69 11.79 11.44
N LYS A 84 -11.38 12.74 12.06
CA LYS A 84 -10.78 13.75 12.96
C LYS A 84 -10.04 13.15 14.15
N ASP A 85 -10.43 11.94 14.55
CA ASP A 85 -9.84 11.17 15.64
C ASP A 85 -8.57 10.41 15.22
N GLY A 86 -8.11 10.57 13.97
CA GLY A 86 -6.96 9.86 13.42
C GLY A 86 -7.25 8.38 13.11
N LYS A 87 -8.50 7.93 13.21
CA LYS A 87 -8.90 6.54 12.93
C LYS A 87 -9.51 6.43 11.54
N ILE A 88 -9.63 5.20 11.03
CA ILE A 88 -10.32 4.94 9.78
C ILE A 88 -11.79 5.34 9.94
N SER A 89 -12.27 6.28 9.12
CA SER A 89 -13.60 6.89 9.27
C SER A 89 -14.76 6.00 8.78
N ASN A 90 -14.45 4.93 8.05
CA ASN A 90 -15.47 4.08 7.44
C ASN A 90 -16.14 3.15 8.47
N LYS A 91 -17.47 2.91 8.33
CA LYS A 91 -18.22 1.96 9.19
C LYS A 91 -17.55 0.58 9.23
N LYS A 92 -16.89 0.17 8.15
CA LYS A 92 -16.07 -1.05 8.09
C LYS A 92 -14.59 -0.69 8.23
N LYS A 93 -13.97 -1.13 9.33
CA LYS A 93 -12.54 -0.90 9.63
C LYS A 93 -11.57 -1.69 8.74
N LYS A 94 -12.06 -2.65 7.94
CA LYS A 94 -11.26 -3.43 6.98
C LYS A 94 -11.41 -2.84 5.58
N VAL A 95 -10.38 -2.16 5.10
CA VAL A 95 -10.33 -1.64 3.72
C VAL A 95 -9.83 -2.74 2.78
N LYS A 96 -10.67 -3.18 1.83
CA LYS A 96 -10.27 -4.14 0.81
C LYS A 96 -9.46 -3.43 -0.29
N LEU A 97 -8.24 -3.90 -0.53
CA LEU A 97 -7.43 -3.43 -1.65
C LEU A 97 -7.97 -4.01 -2.97
N ARG A 98 -7.95 -3.20 -4.03
CA ARG A 98 -8.41 -3.56 -5.38
C ARG A 98 -7.22 -3.71 -6.31
N HIS A 99 -7.43 -4.27 -7.50
CA HIS A 99 -6.38 -4.25 -8.52
C HIS A 99 -5.97 -2.81 -8.81
N ALA A 100 -4.67 -2.56 -8.90
CA ALA A 100 -4.16 -1.25 -9.28
C ALA A 100 -4.72 -0.87 -10.65
N SER A 101 -5.39 0.27 -10.73
CA SER A 101 -5.90 0.81 -11.99
C SER A 101 -4.72 1.23 -12.87
N LYS A 102 -4.73 0.81 -14.14
CA LYS A 102 -3.71 1.25 -15.13
C LYS A 102 -3.67 2.78 -15.27
N LYS A 103 -4.78 3.48 -14.96
CA LYS A 103 -4.88 4.94 -15.03
C LYS A 103 -4.19 5.65 -13.86
N TRP A 104 -3.93 4.96 -12.76
CA TRP A 104 -3.30 5.52 -11.55
C TRP A 104 -1.80 5.23 -11.45
N LYS A 105 -1.15 4.81 -12.54
CA LYS A 105 0.30 4.95 -12.65
C LYS A 105 0.61 6.43 -12.40
N GLN A 106 1.06 6.75 -11.19
CA GLN A 106 1.75 8.00 -10.92
C GLN A 106 2.74 8.17 -12.05
N ARG A 107 2.80 9.38 -12.61
CA ARG A 107 3.87 9.78 -13.52
C ARG A 107 5.16 9.72 -12.70
N SER A 108 5.70 8.53 -12.46
CA SER A 108 7.10 8.39 -12.10
C SER A 108 7.84 8.81 -13.37
N THR A 109 8.21 10.08 -13.42
CA THR A 109 9.44 10.55 -14.05
C THR A 109 9.87 9.69 -15.23
N ARG A 110 9.38 10.04 -16.43
CA ARG A 110 10.15 9.85 -17.67
C ARG A 110 11.35 10.80 -17.65
N PHE A 111 12.23 10.61 -16.69
CA PHE A 111 13.55 11.21 -16.65
C PHE A 111 14.42 10.19 -15.97
N LEU A 112 14.95 9.28 -16.77
CA LEU A 112 16.26 8.64 -16.63
C LEU A 112 16.39 7.72 -17.85
N LEU A 113 16.97 8.27 -18.91
CA LEU A 113 17.93 7.63 -19.82
C LEU A 113 18.15 8.60 -21.00
N SER A 114 19.04 9.56 -20.78
CA SER A 114 19.88 10.11 -21.85
C SER A 114 21.31 9.87 -21.39
N THR A 115 21.94 8.88 -22.00
CA THR A 115 23.40 8.74 -22.05
C THR A 115 23.73 8.58 -23.53
#